data_AF-A0A1J4S2F1-F1
#
_entry.id   AF-A0A1J4S2F1-F1
#
_cell.length_a   1.000
_cell.length_b   1.000
_cell.length_c   1.000
_cell.angle_alpha   90.00
_cell.angle_beta   90.00
_cell.angle_gamma   90.00
#
_symmetry.space_group_name_H-M   'P 1'
#
loop_
_entity.id
_entity.type
_entity.pdbx_description
1 polymer ?
#
loop_
_entity_poly.entity_id
_entity_poly.type
_entity_poly.pdbx_seq_one_letter_code
_entity_poly.pdbx_strand_id
1 'polypeptide(L)'
;MKTIEQELAKQVYDRVETFAEAHPVKDCPERKKYGGLAHKLPILVRTAGLAEALAFAQSRKKDEHRDKMLDDLAQALGKTDRNALADASRRAGLQEYVRLTR
;
A
#
# COMPACT_ATOMS: atom_id res chain seq x y z
N MET A 1 2.02 9.56 -24.89
CA MET A 1 2.10 8.36 -24.02
C MET A 1 2.49 8.84 -22.63
N LYS A 2 1.74 8.48 -21.59
CA LYS A 2 2.12 8.81 -20.20
C LYS A 2 3.14 7.79 -19.71
N THR A 3 4.03 8.19 -18.81
CA THR A 3 4.96 7.25 -18.17
C THR A 3 4.23 6.47 -17.07
N ILE A 4 4.73 5.29 -16.71
CA ILE A 4 4.20 4.51 -15.58
C ILE A 4 4.20 5.36 -14.30
N GLU A 5 5.23 6.17 -14.09
CA GLU A 5 5.31 7.08 -12.94
C GLU A 5 4.20 8.14 -12.94
N GLN A 6 3.85 8.70 -14.11
CA GLN A 6 2.74 9.65 -14.23
C GLN A 6 1.39 8.98 -13.95
N GLU A 7 1.21 7.74 -14.38
CA GLU A 7 -0.01 6.97 -14.12
C GLU A 7 -0.14 6.60 -12.64
N LEU A 8 0.94 6.10 -12.03
CA LEU A 8 0.99 5.78 -10.61
C LEU A 8 0.79 7.02 -9.75
N ALA A 9 1.45 8.14 -10.08
CA ALA A 9 1.32 9.39 -9.33
C ALA A 9 -0.14 9.87 -9.30
N LYS A 10 -0.84 9.84 -10.44
CA LYS A 10 -2.26 10.18 -10.50
C LYS A 10 -3.10 9.21 -9.65
N GLN A 11 -2.90 7.92 -9.84
CA GLN A 11 -3.65 6.88 -9.13
C GLN A 11 -3.49 6.92 -7.60
N VAL A 12 -2.29 7.25 -7.13
CA VAL A 12 -2.00 7.40 -5.69
C VAL A 12 -2.59 8.70 -5.17
N TYR A 13 -2.44 9.80 -5.92
CA TYR A 13 -3.04 11.09 -5.56
C TYR A 13 -4.55 10.97 -5.38
N ASP A 14 -5.27 10.43 -6.37
CA ASP A 14 -6.73 10.29 -6.35
C ASP A 14 -7.22 9.48 -5.13
N ARG A 15 -6.46 8.46 -4.70
CA ARG A 15 -6.78 7.62 -3.53
C ARG A 15 -6.57 8.35 -2.21
N VAL A 16 -5.44 9.05 -2.08
CA VAL A 16 -5.14 9.86 -0.89
C VAL A 16 -6.12 11.03 -0.77
N GLU A 17 -6.49 11.65 -1.89
CA GLU A 17 -7.50 12.71 -1.95
C GLU A 17 -8.87 12.20 -1.52
N THR A 18 -9.36 11.11 -2.12
CA THR A 18 -10.63 10.46 -1.69
C THR A 18 -10.62 10.12 -0.20
N PHE A 19 -9.50 9.61 0.34
CA PHE A 19 -9.39 9.32 1.76
C PHE A 19 -9.42 10.61 2.62
N ALA A 20 -8.81 11.69 2.13
CA ALA A 20 -8.81 12.99 2.79
C ALA A 20 -10.18 13.69 2.75
N GLU A 21 -10.95 13.52 1.68
CA GLU A 21 -12.33 14.01 1.58
C GLU A 21 -13.25 13.28 2.58
N ALA A 22 -13.09 11.97 2.73
CA ALA A 22 -13.80 11.19 3.74
C ALA A 22 -13.40 11.55 5.19
N HIS A 23 -12.22 12.15 5.38
CA HIS A 23 -11.68 12.55 6.69
C HIS A 23 -11.19 14.01 6.65
N PRO A 24 -12.11 14.99 6.66
CA PRO A 24 -11.78 16.40 6.38
C PRO A 24 -10.88 17.03 7.45
N VAL A 25 -10.89 16.51 8.68
CA VAL A 25 -10.02 16.98 9.77
C VAL A 25 -8.58 16.51 9.52
N LYS A 26 -7.66 17.46 9.29
CA LYS A 26 -6.26 17.16 8.92
C LYS A 26 -5.50 16.29 9.93
N ASP A 27 -5.72 16.50 11.22
CA ASP A 27 -4.96 15.85 12.30
C ASP A 27 -5.69 14.67 12.97
N CYS A 28 -6.71 14.14 12.31
CA CYS A 28 -7.51 13.07 12.86
C CYS A 28 -6.71 11.75 12.98
N PRO A 29 -7.01 10.90 13.98
CA PRO A 29 -6.32 9.62 14.19
C PRO A 29 -6.31 8.72 12.95
N GLU A 30 -7.35 8.77 12.13
CA GLU A 30 -7.56 7.97 10.93
C GLU A 30 -6.51 8.27 9.86
N ARG A 31 -6.29 9.56 9.56
CA ARG A 31 -5.24 10.02 8.64
C ARG A 31 -3.84 9.69 9.15
N LYS A 32 -3.62 9.81 10.46
CA LYS A 32 -2.34 9.44 11.09
C LYS A 32 -2.06 7.94 10.98
N LYS A 33 -3.08 7.09 11.06
CA LYS A 33 -2.95 5.63 10.88
C LYS A 33 -2.66 5.27 9.43
N TYR A 34 -3.41 5.84 8.49
CA TYR A 34 -3.22 5.64 7.05
C TYR A 34 -1.82 6.10 6.60
N GLY A 35 -1.49 7.38 6.83
CA GLY A 35 -0.19 7.96 6.46
C GLY A 35 0.97 7.36 7.24
N GLY A 36 0.75 7.02 8.51
CA GLY A 36 1.76 6.37 9.35
C GLY A 36 2.20 5.01 8.82
N LEU A 37 1.31 4.23 8.20
CA LEU A 37 1.69 3.00 7.51
C LEU A 37 2.38 3.31 6.18
N ALA A 38 1.86 4.26 5.40
CA ALA A 38 2.43 4.66 4.12
C ALA A 38 3.90 5.09 4.20
N HIS A 39 4.28 5.83 5.24
CA HIS A 39 5.67 6.24 5.45
C HIS A 39 6.58 5.12 5.97
N LYS A 40 6.02 4.15 6.72
CA LYS A 40 6.80 3.04 7.31
C LYS A 40 7.01 1.88 6.35
N LEU A 41 6.06 1.63 5.46
CA LEU A 41 6.08 0.47 4.58
C LEU A 41 7.33 0.40 3.68
N PRO A 42 7.81 1.49 3.05
CA PRO A 42 9.04 1.43 2.24
C PRO A 42 10.27 0.98 3.02
N ILE A 43 10.36 1.39 4.29
CA ILE A 43 11.46 0.98 5.18
C ILE A 43 11.36 -0.53 5.44
N LEU A 44 10.16 -1.02 5.80
CA LEU A 44 9.93 -2.45 6.05
C LEU A 44 10.25 -3.30 4.82
N VAL A 45 9.82 -2.88 3.63
CA VAL A 45 10.09 -3.59 2.38
C VAL A 45 11.60 -3.66 2.11
N ARG A 46 12.34 -2.58 2.38
CA ARG A 46 13.80 -2.55 2.21
C ARG A 46 14.54 -3.43 3.23
N THR A 47 14.05 -3.52 4.46
CA THR A 47 14.76 -4.23 5.54
C THR A 47 14.39 -5.71 5.64
N ALA A 48 13.14 -6.06 5.38
CA ALA A 48 12.58 -7.41 5.57
C ALA A 48 12.10 -8.07 4.26
N GLY A 49 12.05 -7.31 3.16
CA GLY A 49 11.45 -7.77 1.91
C GLY A 49 9.94 -7.55 1.86
N LEU A 50 9.39 -7.60 0.64
CA LEU A 50 7.97 -7.32 0.38
C LEU A 50 7.03 -8.29 1.11
N ALA A 51 7.28 -9.59 1.03
CA ALA A 51 6.39 -10.59 1.61
C ALA A 51 6.26 -10.46 3.14
N GLU A 52 7.39 -10.30 3.83
CA GLU A 52 7.39 -10.10 5.29
C GLU A 52 6.82 -8.74 5.69
N ALA A 53 7.10 -7.68 4.93
CA ALA A 53 6.54 -6.35 5.19
C ALA A 53 5.00 -6.34 5.12
N LEU A 54 4.43 -7.00 4.10
CA LEU A 54 2.98 -7.13 3.94
C LEU A 54 2.37 -7.99 5.06
N ALA A 55 2.99 -9.13 5.38
CA ALA A 55 2.53 -10.00 6.46
C ALA A 55 2.56 -9.26 7.82
N PHE A 56 3.63 -8.52 8.09
CA PHE A 56 3.75 -7.71 9.29
C PHE A 56 2.68 -6.62 9.36
N ALA A 57 2.45 -5.89 8.26
CA ALA A 57 1.43 -4.85 8.21
C ALA A 57 0.02 -5.41 8.47
N GLN A 58 -0.31 -6.56 7.88
CA GLN A 58 -1.59 -7.27 8.07
C GLN A 58 -1.74 -7.90 9.48
N SER A 59 -0.64 -8.27 10.13
CA SER A 59 -0.67 -8.88 11.47
C SER A 59 -1.00 -7.91 12.60
N ARG A 60 -0.89 -6.60 12.35
CA ARG A 60 -1.22 -5.57 13.36
C ARG A 60 -2.71 -5.65 13.70
N LYS A 61 -3.07 -5.24 14.92
CA LYS A 61 -4.48 -5.18 15.37
C LYS A 61 -5.35 -4.57 14.26
N LYS A 62 -6.53 -5.16 14.03
CA LYS A 62 -7.51 -4.71 13.04
C LYS A 62 -7.67 -3.20 13.12
N ASP A 63 -7.26 -2.53 12.05
CA ASP A 63 -7.29 -1.09 11.91
C ASP A 63 -7.71 -0.80 10.47
N GLU A 64 -8.98 -0.42 10.30
CA GLU A 64 -9.62 -0.26 8.99
C GLU A 64 -8.88 0.76 8.11
N HIS A 65 -8.21 1.76 8.70
CA HIS A 65 -7.48 2.77 7.94
C HIS A 65 -6.12 2.26 7.45
N ARG A 66 -5.50 1.34 8.19
CA ARG A 66 -4.29 0.64 7.73
C ARG A 66 -4.64 -0.36 6.64
N ASP A 67 -5.71 -1.11 6.84
CA ASP A 67 -6.25 -2.04 5.86
C ASP A 67 -6.61 -1.32 4.56
N LYS A 68 -7.26 -0.16 4.65
CA LYS A 68 -7.58 0.70 3.51
C LYS A 68 -6.32 1.17 2.77
N MET A 69 -5.26 1.54 3.51
CA MET A 69 -3.99 1.92 2.89
C MET A 69 -3.35 0.76 2.11
N LEU A 70 -3.42 -0.46 2.63
CA LEU A 70 -2.92 -1.66 1.93
C LEU A 70 -3.78 -2.01 0.72
N ASP A 71 -5.09 -1.85 0.80
CA ASP A 71 -5.99 -2.04 -0.34
C ASP A 71 -5.72 -0.99 -1.44
N ASP A 72 -5.51 0.26 -1.06
CA ASP A 72 -5.17 1.35 -1.99
C ASP A 72 -3.86 1.09 -2.72
N LEU A 73 -2.84 0.61 -1.98
CA LEU A 73 -1.57 0.18 -2.56
C LEU A 73 -1.77 -0.99 -3.54
N ALA A 74 -2.54 -2.00 -3.15
CA ALA A 74 -2.81 -3.15 -3.99
C ALA A 74 -3.47 -2.74 -5.31
N GLN A 75 -4.50 -1.89 -5.25
CA GLN A 75 -5.20 -1.42 -6.43
C GLN A 75 -4.34 -0.51 -7.31
N ALA A 76 -3.46 0.32 -6.73
CA ALA A 76 -2.50 1.11 -7.51
C ALA A 76 -1.50 0.22 -8.27
N LEU A 77 -1.22 -0.99 -7.75
CA LEU A 77 -0.40 -2.01 -8.40
C LEU A 77 -1.21 -2.98 -9.28
N GLY A 78 -2.49 -2.69 -9.53
CA GLY A 78 -3.37 -3.52 -10.37
C GLY A 78 -3.78 -4.85 -9.72
N LYS A 79 -3.77 -4.93 -8.39
CA LYS A 79 -4.29 -6.07 -7.61
C LYS A 79 -5.66 -5.72 -7.02
N THR A 80 -6.50 -6.73 -6.83
CA THR A 80 -7.88 -6.54 -6.37
C THR A 80 -7.94 -5.94 -4.96
N ASP A 81 -7.14 -6.48 -4.04
CA ASP A 81 -7.12 -6.09 -2.63
C ASP A 81 -5.76 -6.43 -1.98
N ARG A 82 -5.62 -6.09 -0.69
CA ARG A 82 -4.42 -6.39 0.09
C ARG A 82 -4.07 -7.88 0.13
N ASN A 83 -5.05 -8.78 0.08
CA ASN A 83 -4.82 -10.22 0.14
C ASN A 83 -4.24 -10.73 -1.19
N ALA A 84 -4.77 -10.26 -2.32
CA ALA A 84 -4.24 -10.57 -3.64
C ALA A 84 -2.80 -10.08 -3.83
N LEU A 85 -2.46 -8.91 -3.28
CA LEU A 85 -1.08 -8.42 -3.27
C LEU A 85 -0.17 -9.30 -2.40
N ALA A 86 -0.61 -9.65 -1.19
CA ALA A 86 0.16 -10.53 -0.30
C ALA A 86 0.35 -11.93 -0.91
N ASP A 87 -0.69 -12.50 -1.53
CA ASP A 87 -0.61 -13.78 -2.23
C ASP A 87 0.34 -13.73 -3.43
N ALA A 88 0.27 -12.65 -4.23
CA ALA A 88 1.22 -12.45 -5.32
C ALA A 88 2.67 -12.38 -4.82
N SER A 89 2.91 -11.65 -3.71
CA SER A 89 4.25 -11.55 -3.12
C SER A 89 4.81 -12.89 -2.62
N ARG A 90 3.95 -13.83 -2.21
CA ARG A 90 4.36 -15.16 -1.71
C ARG A 90 4.53 -16.21 -2.80
N ARG A 91 3.81 -16.05 -3.91
CA ARG A 91 3.75 -17.06 -4.99
C ARG A 91 4.55 -16.69 -6.22
N ALA A 92 4.95 -15.42 -6.38
CA ALA A 92 5.74 -14.97 -7.50
C ALA A 92 7.10 -15.69 -7.57
N GLY A 93 7.51 -16.07 -8.78
CA GLY A 93 8.90 -16.49 -9.02
C GLY A 93 9.87 -15.33 -8.79
N LEU A 94 11.17 -15.62 -8.61
CA LEU A 94 12.17 -14.62 -8.20
C LEU A 94 12.16 -13.33 -9.03
N GLN A 95 12.11 -13.44 -10.37
CA GLN A 95 12.10 -12.26 -11.24
C GLN A 95 10.85 -11.39 -11.05
N GLU A 96 9.69 -12.02 -10.94
CA GLU A 96 8.43 -11.32 -10.72
C GLU A 96 8.37 -10.71 -9.31
N TYR A 97 8.89 -11.41 -8.31
CA TYR A 97 8.99 -10.91 -6.94
C TYR A 97 9.87 -9.66 -6.85
N VAL A 98 11.04 -9.68 -7.50
CA VAL A 98 11.94 -8.51 -7.57
C VAL A 98 11.26 -7.34 -8.29
N ARG A 99 10.51 -7.61 -9.36
CA ARG A 99 9.75 -6.58 -10.07
C ARG A 99 8.62 -6.01 -9.21
N LEU A 100 7.90 -6.85 -8.48
CA LEU A 100 6.81 -6.44 -7.59
C LEU A 100 7.30 -5.62 -6.39
N THR A 101 8.57 -5.80 -6.00
CA THR A 101 9.21 -5.09 -4.88
C THR A 101 9.70 -3.68 -5.27
N ARG A 102 9.92 -3.41 -6.55
CA ARG A 102 10.40 -2.12 -7.08
C ARG A 102 9.25 -1.16 -7.30
#